data_AF-A0A535URY8-F1
#
_entry.id   AF-A0A535URY8-F1
#
_cell.length_a   1.000
_cell.length_b   1.000
_cell.length_c   1.000
_cell.angle_alpha   90.00
_cell.angle_beta   90.00
_cell.angle_gamma   90.00
#
_symmetry.space_group_name_H-M   'P 1'
#
loop_
_entity.id
_entity.type
_entity.pdbx_description
1 polymer ?
#
loop_
_entity_poly.entity_id
_entity_poly.type
_entity_poly.pdbx_seq_one_letter_code
_entity_poly.pdbx_strand_id
1 'polypeptide(L)' 'MKKNQRYPTDLTDRQWNCIKELIPPAKPGGRPRSLEMRAVINAIWYIVVSGCQWRMLPREYPAWQ' A
#
# COMPACT_ATOMS: atom_id res chain seq x y z
N MET A 1 -13.17 -8.25 13.48
CA MET A 1 -12.15 -7.47 12.73
C MET A 1 -11.77 -8.27 11.49
N LYS A 2 -11.83 -7.68 10.28
CA LYS A 2 -11.46 -8.38 9.04
C LYS A 2 -9.97 -8.72 9.12
N LYS A 3 -9.63 -9.97 8.80
CA LYS A 3 -8.39 -10.69 9.19
C LYS A 3 -7.05 -10.06 8.72
N ASN A 4 -7.05 -8.88 8.10
CA ASN A 4 -5.88 -8.25 7.49
C ASN A 4 -5.95 -6.71 7.32
N GLN A 5 -6.81 -6.00 8.05
CA GLN A 5 -6.87 -4.53 8.02
C GLN A 5 -6.32 -3.95 9.33
N ARG A 6 -5.17 -3.29 9.28
CA ARG A 6 -4.57 -2.59 10.43
C ARG A 6 -5.20 -1.22 10.62
N TYR A 7 -5.50 -0.54 9.52
CA TYR A 7 -6.20 0.74 9.52
C TYR A 7 -7.56 0.63 8.82
N PRO A 8 -8.54 1.47 9.19
CA PRO A 8 -9.83 1.55 8.47
C PRO A 8 -9.69 1.89 6.98
N THR A 9 -8.56 2.51 6.60
CA THR A 9 -8.22 2.88 5.22
C THR A 9 -7.63 1.72 4.41
N ASP A 10 -7.20 0.64 5.05
CA ASP A 10 -6.61 -0.51 4.36
C ASP A 10 -7.65 -1.22 3.50
N LEU A 11 -7.21 -1.77 2.36
CA LEU A 11 -8.11 -2.51 1.49
C LEU A 11 -8.51 -3.86 2.08
N THR A 12 -9.78 -4.19 1.95
CA THR A 12 -10.27 -5.56 2.16
C THR A 12 -9.71 -6.49 1.07
N ASP A 13 -9.69 -7.81 1.34
CA ASP A 13 -9.23 -8.79 0.34
C ASP A 13 -10.04 -8.72 -0.96
N ARG A 14 -11.36 -8.46 -0.86
CA ARG A 14 -12.23 -8.27 -2.01
C ARG A 14 -11.81 -7.07 -2.85
N GLN A 15 -11.59 -5.91 -2.23
CA GLN A 15 -11.14 -4.71 -2.94
C GLN A 15 -9.75 -4.91 -3.54
N TRP A 16 -8.84 -5.54 -2.79
CA TRP A 16 -7.51 -5.87 -3.28
C TRP A 16 -7.55 -6.76 -4.53
N ASN A 17 -8.38 -7.79 -4.52
CA ASN A 17 -8.56 -8.68 -5.67
C ASN A 17 -9.08 -7.98 -6.92
N CYS A 18 -9.82 -6.86 -6.79
CA CYS A 18 -10.26 -6.07 -7.93
C CYS A 18 -9.14 -5.26 -8.60
N ILE A 19 -8.11 -4.87 -7.84
CA ILE A 19 -7.08 -3.93 -8.34
C ILE A 19 -5.72 -4.56 -8.56
N LYS A 20 -5.40 -5.68 -7.89
CA LYS A 20 -4.05 -6.26 -7.88
C LYS A 20 -3.51 -6.57 -9.29
N GLU A 21 -4.39 -7.02 -10.19
CA GLU A 21 -4.04 -7.37 -11.58
C GLU A 21 -3.77 -6.15 -12.45
N LEU A 22 -4.21 -4.96 -12.03
CA LEU A 22 -3.94 -3.70 -12.72
C LEU A 22 -2.55 -3.14 -12.38
N ILE A 23 -1.89 -3.68 -11.35
CA ILE A 23 -0.56 -3.25 -10.95
C ILE A 23 0.45 -3.94 -11.86
N PRO A 24 1.19 -3.19 -12.70
CA PRO A 24 2.13 -3.81 -13.62
C PRO A 24 3.25 -4.52 -12.87
N PRO A 25 3.82 -5.59 -13.46
CA PRO A 25 4.99 -6.26 -12.89
C PRO A 25 6.16 -5.28 -12.75
N ALA A 26 7.14 -5.67 -11.93
CA ALA A 26 8.36 -4.87 -11.79
C ALA A 26 9.07 -4.75 -13.14
N LYS A 27 9.46 -3.52 -13.52
CA LYS A 27 10.19 -3.29 -14.76
C LYS A 27 11.65 -3.77 -14.63
N PRO A 28 12.25 -4.31 -15.69
CA PRO A 28 13.67 -4.61 -15.72
C PRO A 28 14.52 -3.31 -15.76
N GLY A 29 15.77 -3.39 -15.30
CA GLY A 29 16.77 -2.32 -15.48
C GLY A 29 16.77 -1.18 -14.45
N GLY A 30 16.10 -1.35 -13.30
CA GLY A 30 16.09 -0.36 -12.20
C GLY A 30 16.24 -1.00 -10.81
N ARG A 31 15.99 -0.23 -9.74
CA ARG A 31 15.95 -0.77 -8.37
C ARG A 31 14.92 -1.90 -8.31
N PRO A 32 15.31 -3.12 -7.88
CA PRO A 32 14.37 -4.21 -7.75
C PRO A 32 13.21 -3.83 -6.82
N ARG A 33 11.98 -4.13 -7.25
CA ARG A 33 10.81 -3.99 -6.39
C ARG A 33 10.87 -5.07 -5.31
N SER A 34 11.25 -4.68 -4.10
CA SER A 34 11.30 -5.56 -2.92
C SER A 34 10.06 -5.45 -2.02
N LEU A 35 9.24 -4.41 -2.21
CA LEU A 35 8.08 -4.13 -1.39
C LEU A 35 6.85 -4.90 -1.86
N GLU A 36 6.02 -5.29 -0.89
CA GLU A 36 4.71 -5.88 -1.13
C GLU A 36 3.73 -4.78 -1.60
N MET A 37 3.08 -5.00 -2.75
CA MET A 37 2.33 -3.94 -3.43
C MET A 37 1.04 -3.56 -2.70
N ARG A 38 0.39 -4.47 -1.98
CA ARG A 38 -0.79 -4.13 -1.17
C ARG A 38 -0.41 -3.18 -0.05
N ALA A 39 0.73 -3.38 0.60
CA ALA A 39 1.24 -2.50 1.64
C ALA A 39 1.51 -1.09 1.09
N VAL A 40 2.07 -0.98 -0.12
CA VAL A 40 2.28 0.31 -0.81
C VAL A 40 0.94 1.00 -1.11
N ILE A 41 -0.04 0.27 -1.66
CA ILE A 41 -1.35 0.85 -1.98
C ILE A 41 -2.11 1.25 -0.71
N ASN A 42 -2.04 0.45 0.35
CA ASN A 42 -2.63 0.79 1.64
C ASN A 42 -2.00 2.06 2.23
N ALA A 43 -0.68 2.23 2.13
CA ALA A 43 0.02 3.44 2.56
C ALA A 43 -0.46 4.69 1.78
N ILE A 44 -0.63 4.57 0.45
CA ILE A 44 -1.19 5.63 -0.38
C ILE A 44 -2.62 5.96 0.06
N TRP A 45 -3.47 4.95 0.28
CA TRP A 45 -4.85 5.16 0.74
C TRP A 45 -4.91 5.82 2.12
N TYR A 46 -4.02 5.43 3.03
CA TYR A 46 -3.91 6.06 4.34
C TYR A 46 -3.65 7.56 4.21
N ILE A 47 -2.67 7.96 3.37
CA ILE A 47 -2.36 9.37 3.11
C ILE A 47 -3.54 10.09 2.49
N VAL A 48 -4.18 9.49 1.46
CA VAL A 48 -5.30 10.11 0.74
C VAL A 48 -6.50 10.37 1.66
N VAL A 49 -6.82 9.45 2.56
CA VAL A 49 -7.99 9.61 3.46
C VAL A 49 -7.67 10.46 4.69
N SER A 50 -6.50 10.29 5.29
CA SER A 50 -6.12 11.05 6.49
C SER A 50 -5.67 12.48 6.17
N GLY A 51 -5.22 12.74 4.94
CA GLY A 51 -4.60 14.01 4.55
C GLY A 51 -3.23 14.24 5.19
N CYS A 52 -2.61 13.22 5.80
CA CYS A 52 -1.33 13.40 6.48
C CYS A 52 -0.18 13.62 5.47
N GLN A 53 0.89 14.28 5.93
CA GLN A 53 2.10 14.42 5.14
C GLN A 53 2.83 13.08 5.04
N TRP A 54 3.55 12.83 3.95
CA TRP A 54 4.39 11.62 3.77
C TRP A 54 5.36 11.36 4.94
N ARG A 55 5.91 12.42 5.53
CA ARG A 55 6.80 12.33 6.70
C ARG A 55 6.12 11.79 7.96
N MET A 56 4.78 11.84 8.00
CA MET A 56 3.93 11.36 9.08
C MET A 56 3.31 10.00 8.78
N LEU A 57 3.73 9.32 7.69
CA LEU A 57 3.26 7.98 7.38
C LEU A 57 3.62 7.03 8.56
N PRO A 58 2.65 6.22 9.05
CA PRO A 58 2.91 5.26 10.12
C PRO A 58 4.05 4.29 9.77
N ARG A 59 4.82 3.88 10.79
CA ARG A 59 6.04 3.06 10.65
C ARG A 59 5.74 1.62 10.21
N GLU A 60 4.47 1.21 10.33
CA GLU A 60 3.95 -0.09 9.94
C GLU A 60 3.85 -0.25 8.42
N TYR A 61 3.84 0.86 7.67
CA TYR A 61 3.92 0.88 6.22
C TYR A 61 5.37 0.85 5.74
N PRO A 62 5.62 0.41 4.49
CA PRO A 62 6.96 0.45 3.92
C PRO A 62 7.59 1.85 3.99
N ALA A 63 8.87 1.90 4.36
CA ALA A 63 9.63 3.15 4.38
C ALA A 63 9.64 3.77 2.98
N TRP A 64 9.31 5.06 2.93
CA TRP A 64 9.34 5.85 1.70
C TRP A 64 10.73 6.44 1.40
N GLN A 65 11.66 6.36 2.36
CA GLN A 65 13.05 6.81 2.27
C GLN A 65 14.02 5.61 2.24
#